data_AF-A0AA89BJS4-F1
#
_entry.id   AF-A0AA89BJS4-F1
#
_cell.length_a   1.000
_cell.length_b   1.000
_cell.length_c   1.000
_cell.angle_alpha   90.00
_cell.angle_beta   90.00
_cell.angle_gamma   90.00
#
_symmetry.space_group_name_H-M   'P 1'
#
loop_
_entity.id
_entity.type
_entity.pdbx_description
1 polymer ?
#
loop_
_entity_poly.entity_id
_entity_poly.type
_entity_poly.pdbx_seq_one_letter_code
_entity_poly.pdbx_strand_id
1 'polypeptide(L)'
;MVRTQILSVVVNQYSKAELLSLIPGLTKHQIDKARKHAFMFGPGKKDETAVSTTLHRQKMDRTKMVHAVEFFSDPSYTQIVSYGTKDMTLDSGQVVTIPHVIRTVMNSTLISLYKSFCNETDFTPLGDSSLFTILKACASSKRTCLKGVDNIAEDGSVAFECLISLVSKLTKSEEWKKSIISKLKNSKIYMKTDYKLHKVIQKEDECAFHCQKWALSDPKCDIYRSTCAHEHSNTCSKCTLLDEAVQEIKFAIEDSESNDKDIFHQDVDQSVRQIKEWRSHILRTVNQDDARQDILSSLTSNQTLIIMDWAMKYLPQMYREKMTDWFGQKGMHWHVTVCIFLDEQGQPKHKTFTHLLDQVKQDYFAVVSLLEHTLVTLKKQLPHIQEAFIRSDNAGCYHCGNMWFSMRDVSNFMIVVTTTYDIIDF
;
A
#
# COMPACT_ATOMS: atom_id res chain seq x y z
N MET A 1 -22.04 -26.37 38.91
CA MET A 1 -21.26 -25.53 39.84
C MET A 1 -22.14 -24.63 40.70
N VAL A 2 -23.02 -23.81 40.12
CA VAL A 2 -23.83 -22.79 40.85
C VAL A 2 -24.67 -23.35 42.02
N ARG A 3 -25.32 -24.52 41.85
CA ARG A 3 -26.12 -25.13 42.93
C ARG A 3 -25.29 -25.57 44.16
N THR A 4 -24.06 -26.05 43.96
CA THR A 4 -23.17 -26.47 45.05
C THR A 4 -22.59 -25.25 45.78
N GLN A 5 -22.28 -24.20 45.04
CA GLN A 5 -21.78 -22.93 45.58
C GLN A 5 -22.82 -22.27 46.49
N ILE A 6 -24.06 -22.14 46.05
CA ILE A 6 -25.15 -21.55 46.85
C ILE A 6 -25.41 -22.40 48.10
N LEU A 7 -25.49 -23.73 47.94
CA LEU A 7 -25.72 -24.63 49.07
C LEU A 7 -24.58 -24.55 50.10
N SER A 8 -23.33 -24.36 49.66
CA SER A 8 -22.16 -24.27 50.55
C SER A 8 -22.20 -23.12 51.57
N VAL A 9 -23.05 -22.10 51.36
CA VAL A 9 -23.24 -20.97 52.28
C VAL A 9 -23.94 -21.40 53.56
N VAL A 10 -24.93 -22.30 53.44
CA VAL A 10 -25.84 -22.68 54.54
C VAL A 10 -25.60 -24.09 55.07
N VAL A 11 -24.83 -24.91 54.35
CA VAL A 11 -24.68 -26.37 54.62
C VAL A 11 -23.97 -26.72 55.94
N ASN A 12 -23.25 -25.78 56.54
CA ASN A 12 -22.56 -25.93 57.83
C ASN A 12 -23.36 -25.40 59.01
N GLN A 13 -24.48 -24.70 58.78
CA GLN A 13 -25.33 -24.13 59.83
C GLN A 13 -26.39 -25.12 60.34
N TYR A 14 -26.64 -26.20 59.59
CA TYR A 14 -27.68 -27.19 59.89
C TYR A 14 -27.13 -28.62 59.80
N SER A 15 -27.75 -29.53 60.55
CA SER A 15 -27.47 -30.95 60.46
C SER A 15 -27.96 -31.53 59.13
N LYS A 16 -27.44 -32.72 58.75
CA LYS A 16 -27.87 -33.38 57.51
C LYS A 16 -29.36 -33.71 57.50
N ALA A 17 -29.94 -34.06 58.66
CA ALA A 17 -31.34 -34.41 58.78
C ALA A 17 -32.24 -33.17 58.54
N GLU A 18 -31.88 -32.04 59.13
CA GLU A 18 -32.60 -30.76 58.97
C GLU A 18 -32.54 -30.26 57.52
N LEU A 19 -31.39 -30.35 56.87
CA LEU A 19 -31.24 -29.95 55.46
C LEU A 19 -32.08 -30.80 54.51
N LEU A 20 -32.24 -32.10 54.80
CA LEU A 20 -33.09 -32.99 54.02
C LEU A 20 -34.58 -32.74 54.24
N SER A 21 -34.99 -32.30 55.43
CA SER A 21 -36.38 -31.91 55.71
C SER A 21 -36.73 -30.54 55.15
N LEU A 22 -35.77 -29.59 55.16
CA LEU A 22 -36.01 -28.20 54.74
C LEU A 22 -35.97 -28.00 53.21
N ILE A 23 -35.23 -28.84 52.48
CA ILE A 23 -35.06 -28.70 51.02
C ILE A 23 -35.50 -29.99 50.32
N PRO A 24 -36.73 -30.04 49.78
CA PRO A 24 -37.24 -31.19 49.04
C PRO A 24 -36.36 -31.51 47.83
N GLY A 25 -36.00 -32.78 47.66
CA GLY A 25 -35.17 -33.25 46.54
C GLY A 25 -33.65 -33.09 46.74
N LEU A 26 -33.21 -32.59 47.89
CA LEU A 26 -31.79 -32.54 48.23
C LEU A 26 -31.28 -33.95 48.60
N THR A 27 -30.12 -34.34 48.06
CA THR A 27 -29.49 -35.63 48.37
C THR A 27 -28.35 -35.49 49.38
N LYS A 28 -28.11 -36.54 50.19
CA LYS A 28 -26.95 -36.59 51.11
C LYS A 28 -25.63 -36.29 50.39
N HIS A 29 -25.45 -36.81 49.17
CA HIS A 29 -24.27 -36.56 48.35
C HIS A 29 -24.08 -35.09 47.98
N GLN A 30 -25.16 -34.36 47.67
CA GLN A 30 -25.08 -32.93 47.37
C GLN A 30 -24.71 -32.10 48.61
N ILE A 31 -25.20 -32.49 49.78
CA ILE A 31 -24.81 -31.89 51.08
C ILE A 31 -23.33 -32.12 51.33
N ASP A 32 -22.84 -33.35 51.16
CA ASP A 32 -21.41 -33.68 51.35
C ASP A 32 -20.50 -32.95 50.37
N LYS A 33 -20.92 -32.85 49.10
CA LYS A 33 -20.19 -32.09 48.09
C LYS A 33 -20.14 -30.60 48.40
N ALA A 34 -21.24 -30.02 48.92
CA ALA A 34 -21.29 -28.62 49.34
C ALA A 34 -20.46 -28.35 50.60
N ARG A 35 -20.42 -29.28 51.58
CA ARG A 35 -19.55 -29.19 52.76
C ARG A 35 -18.09 -29.24 52.37
N LYS A 36 -17.71 -30.18 51.50
CA LYS A 36 -16.35 -30.30 50.97
C LYS A 36 -15.94 -29.02 50.23
N HIS A 37 -16.85 -28.45 49.44
CA HIS A 37 -16.62 -27.17 48.76
C HIS A 37 -16.43 -26.01 49.76
N ALA A 38 -17.31 -25.88 50.76
CA ALA A 38 -17.19 -24.85 51.80
C ALA A 38 -15.87 -24.96 52.57
N PHE A 39 -15.41 -26.18 52.84
CA PHE A 39 -14.15 -26.44 53.52
C PHE A 39 -12.93 -26.07 52.65
N MET A 40 -12.92 -26.47 51.37
CA MET A 40 -11.76 -26.28 50.49
C MET A 40 -11.60 -24.85 49.97
N PHE A 41 -12.72 -24.17 49.65
CA PHE A 41 -12.69 -22.89 48.94
C PHE A 41 -13.35 -21.74 49.73
N GLY A 42 -14.01 -22.05 50.85
CA GLY A 42 -14.82 -21.11 51.61
C GLY A 42 -16.29 -21.08 51.16
N PRO A 43 -17.24 -20.72 52.04
CA PRO A 43 -18.67 -20.69 51.71
C PRO A 43 -18.96 -19.68 50.58
N GLY A 44 -19.67 -20.12 49.54
CA GLY A 44 -20.15 -19.25 48.46
C GLY A 44 -19.08 -18.72 47.49
N LYS A 45 -17.80 -19.08 47.65
CA LYS A 45 -16.74 -18.67 46.72
C LYS A 45 -16.80 -19.46 45.40
N LYS A 46 -16.38 -18.83 44.29
CA LYS A 46 -16.27 -19.52 43.00
C LYS A 46 -15.01 -20.40 43.02
N ASP A 47 -15.09 -21.57 42.40
CA ASP A 47 -13.95 -22.45 42.16
C ASP A 47 -13.04 -21.79 41.11
N GLU A 48 -12.01 -21.08 41.58
CA GLU A 48 -11.05 -20.35 40.74
C GLU A 48 -10.15 -21.29 39.93
N THR A 49 -10.07 -22.59 40.29
CA THR A 49 -9.28 -23.58 39.56
C THR A 49 -9.91 -24.09 38.25
N ALA A 50 -11.15 -23.70 37.93
CA ALA A 50 -11.78 -24.01 36.65
C ALA A 50 -11.39 -23.06 35.51
N VAL A 51 -10.68 -21.95 35.79
CA VAL A 51 -10.01 -21.15 34.76
C VAL A 51 -8.63 -21.77 34.50
N SER A 52 -8.63 -23.00 34.01
CA SER A 52 -7.42 -23.60 33.45
C SER A 52 -7.01 -22.74 32.27
N THR A 53 -5.89 -22.03 32.39
CA THR A 53 -5.14 -21.44 31.29
C THR A 53 -4.85 -22.53 30.27
N THR A 54 -5.68 -22.63 29.25
CA THR A 54 -5.37 -23.42 28.06
C THR A 54 -4.19 -22.72 27.39
N LEU A 55 -2.98 -23.16 27.72
CA LEU A 55 -1.78 -22.86 26.95
C LEU A 55 -2.01 -23.41 25.54
N HIS A 56 -2.56 -22.60 24.65
CA HIS A 56 -2.65 -22.93 23.25
C HIS A 56 -1.23 -23.14 22.74
N ARG A 57 -0.90 -24.38 22.36
CA ARG A 57 0.38 -24.71 21.74
C ARG A 57 0.55 -23.81 20.51
N GLN A 58 1.52 -22.89 20.53
CA GLN A 58 1.86 -22.08 19.36
C GLN A 58 2.40 -23.04 18.28
N LYS A 59 1.54 -23.34 17.30
CA LYS A 59 1.86 -24.26 16.19
C LYS A 59 2.83 -23.67 15.17
N MET A 60 3.06 -22.36 15.21
CA MET A 60 3.82 -21.62 14.20
C MET A 60 4.91 -20.80 14.88
N ASP A 61 6.10 -20.82 14.29
CA ASP A 61 7.22 -20.00 14.73
C ASP A 61 6.83 -18.52 14.65
N ARG A 62 6.88 -17.83 15.79
CA ARG A 62 6.44 -16.43 15.90
C ARG A 62 7.30 -15.49 15.06
N THR A 63 8.62 -15.69 15.05
CA THR A 63 9.56 -14.85 14.30
C THR A 63 9.29 -14.97 12.81
N LYS A 64 9.12 -16.21 12.32
CA LYS A 64 8.81 -16.45 10.90
C LYS A 64 7.42 -15.97 10.49
N MET A 65 6.45 -16.05 11.40
CA MET A 65 5.11 -15.54 11.17
C MET A 65 5.10 -14.02 11.08
N VAL A 66 5.76 -13.32 12.01
CA VAL A 66 5.86 -11.85 12.00
C VAL A 66 6.54 -11.37 10.72
N HIS A 67 7.68 -11.97 10.35
CA HIS A 67 8.40 -11.64 9.13
C HIS A 67 7.53 -11.82 7.86
N ALA A 68 6.75 -12.91 7.79
CA ALA A 68 5.82 -13.12 6.69
C ALA A 68 4.67 -12.09 6.67
N VAL A 69 4.11 -11.75 7.83
CA VAL A 69 3.04 -10.74 7.95
C VAL A 69 3.55 -9.36 7.55
N GLU A 70 4.75 -8.97 7.97
CA GLU A 70 5.37 -7.70 7.59
C GLU A 70 5.54 -7.62 6.06
N PHE A 71 6.09 -8.66 5.44
CA PHE A 71 6.24 -8.71 3.98
C PHE A 71 4.89 -8.67 3.25
N PHE A 72 3.87 -9.38 3.73
CA PHE A 72 2.55 -9.40 3.09
C PHE A 72 1.72 -8.13 3.30
N SER A 73 2.04 -7.35 4.33
CA SER A 73 1.43 -6.06 4.63
C SER A 73 2.14 -4.89 3.97
N ASP A 74 3.18 -5.15 3.19
CA ASP A 74 3.91 -4.12 2.46
C ASP A 74 2.94 -3.32 1.53
N PRO A 75 2.98 -1.98 1.55
CA PRO A 75 2.14 -1.13 0.71
C PRO A 75 2.31 -1.40 -0.81
N SER A 76 3.42 -1.98 -1.25
CA SER A 76 3.62 -2.35 -2.65
C SER A 76 2.68 -3.49 -3.11
N TYR A 77 2.16 -4.29 -2.17
CA TYR A 77 1.23 -5.40 -2.42
C TYR A 77 -0.17 -5.19 -1.86
N THR A 78 -0.33 -4.21 -0.96
CA THR A 78 -1.59 -3.93 -0.29
C THR A 78 -2.05 -2.50 -0.55
N GLN A 79 -3.34 -2.33 -0.77
CA GLN A 79 -3.97 -1.04 -0.93
C GLN A 79 -5.03 -0.88 0.15
N ILE A 80 -4.92 0.17 0.93
CA ILE A 80 -5.97 0.58 1.88
C ILE A 80 -7.10 1.22 1.08
N VAL A 81 -8.34 0.83 1.34
CA VAL A 81 -9.48 1.47 0.68
C VAL A 81 -9.76 2.84 1.31
N SER A 82 -10.20 3.78 0.48
CA SER A 82 -10.61 5.12 0.92
C SER A 82 -11.90 5.11 1.75
N TYR A 83 -12.70 4.04 1.68
CA TYR A 83 -13.92 3.89 2.48
C TYR A 83 -14.17 2.43 2.88
N GLY A 84 -14.50 2.23 4.16
CA GLY A 84 -14.84 0.93 4.74
C GLY A 84 -13.82 0.47 5.78
N THR A 85 -14.33 -0.01 6.91
CA THR A 85 -13.54 -0.61 7.99
C THR A 85 -13.96 -2.05 8.25
N LYS A 86 -13.04 -2.83 8.82
CA LYS A 86 -13.26 -4.19 9.25
C LYS A 86 -12.90 -4.30 10.73
N ASP A 87 -13.80 -4.87 11.50
CA ASP A 87 -13.55 -5.16 12.90
C ASP A 87 -12.83 -6.51 13.06
N MET A 88 -11.75 -6.50 13.82
CA MET A 88 -11.00 -7.69 14.20
C MET A 88 -11.15 -7.94 15.69
N THR A 89 -11.81 -9.04 16.04
CA THR A 89 -11.90 -9.49 17.43
C THR A 89 -10.65 -10.28 17.79
N LEU A 90 -9.92 -9.80 18.80
CA LEU A 90 -8.78 -10.49 19.39
C LEU A 90 -9.26 -11.59 20.33
N ASP A 91 -8.37 -12.54 20.64
CA ASP A 91 -8.63 -13.61 21.61
C ASP A 91 -8.97 -13.07 23.02
N SER A 92 -8.57 -11.83 23.32
CA SER A 92 -8.94 -11.10 24.54
C SER A 92 -10.39 -10.63 24.57
N GLY A 93 -11.13 -10.77 23.47
CA GLY A 93 -12.47 -10.20 23.27
C GLY A 93 -12.47 -8.73 22.86
N GLN A 94 -11.29 -8.08 22.80
CA GLN A 94 -11.15 -6.72 22.32
C GLN A 94 -11.40 -6.66 20.81
N VAL A 95 -12.18 -5.68 20.36
CA VAL A 95 -12.40 -5.42 18.94
C VAL A 95 -11.50 -4.28 18.48
N VAL A 96 -10.72 -4.52 17.43
CA VAL A 96 -9.86 -3.53 16.78
C VAL A 96 -10.42 -3.24 15.40
N THR A 97 -10.82 -2.01 15.16
CA THR A 97 -11.29 -1.57 13.84
C THR A 97 -10.09 -1.20 12.97
N ILE A 98 -9.89 -1.93 11.89
CA ILE A 98 -8.86 -1.66 10.89
C ILE A 98 -9.51 -1.20 9.59
N PRO A 99 -8.83 -0.39 8.76
CA PRO A 99 -9.37 -0.08 7.44
C PRO A 99 -9.40 -1.33 6.56
N HIS A 100 -10.33 -1.38 5.62
CA HIS A 100 -10.37 -2.48 4.65
C HIS A 100 -9.10 -2.46 3.78
N VAL A 101 -8.50 -3.64 3.60
CA VAL A 101 -7.30 -3.81 2.77
C VAL A 101 -7.62 -4.66 1.56
N ILE A 102 -7.17 -4.21 0.39
CA ILE A 102 -7.21 -4.94 -0.88
C ILE A 102 -5.79 -5.40 -1.19
N ARG A 103 -5.61 -6.69 -1.48
CA ARG A 103 -4.34 -7.14 -2.07
C ARG A 103 -4.34 -6.92 -3.57
N THR A 104 -3.24 -6.37 -4.06
CA THR A 104 -3.04 -6.08 -5.48
C THR A 104 -2.38 -7.24 -6.22
N VAL A 105 -1.79 -8.18 -5.48
CA VAL A 105 -1.09 -9.37 -6.01
C VAL A 105 -1.81 -10.65 -5.55
N MET A 106 -1.82 -11.66 -6.41
CA MET A 106 -2.38 -12.98 -6.07
C MET A 106 -1.56 -13.67 -4.97
N ASN A 107 -2.23 -14.40 -4.08
CA ASN A 107 -1.57 -15.07 -2.95
C ASN A 107 -0.42 -16.01 -3.38
N SER A 108 -0.57 -16.73 -4.49
CA SER A 108 0.47 -17.62 -5.01
C SER A 108 1.72 -16.87 -5.46
N THR A 109 1.54 -15.80 -6.23
CA THR A 109 2.63 -14.90 -6.65
C THR A 109 3.30 -14.30 -5.42
N LEU A 110 2.53 -13.79 -4.45
CA LEU A 110 3.05 -13.16 -3.24
C LEU A 110 3.91 -14.11 -2.39
N ILE A 111 3.52 -15.39 -2.29
CA ILE A 111 4.33 -16.43 -1.63
C ILE A 111 5.63 -16.70 -2.42
N SER A 112 5.56 -16.75 -3.74
CA SER A 112 6.75 -16.92 -4.58
C SER A 112 7.74 -15.76 -4.41
N LEU A 113 7.23 -14.53 -4.33
CA LEU A 113 8.03 -13.33 -4.07
C LEU A 113 8.66 -13.39 -2.69
N TYR A 114 7.88 -13.72 -1.67
CA TYR A 114 8.37 -13.88 -0.30
C TYR A 114 9.48 -14.93 -0.21
N LYS A 115 9.32 -16.08 -0.87
CA LYS A 115 10.34 -17.13 -0.90
C LYS A 115 11.62 -16.69 -1.62
N SER A 116 11.49 -15.99 -2.75
CA SER A 116 12.65 -15.46 -3.48
C SER A 116 13.41 -14.47 -2.60
N PHE A 117 12.69 -13.56 -1.94
CA PHE A 117 13.25 -12.62 -0.98
C PHE A 117 13.93 -13.32 0.22
N CYS A 118 13.34 -14.39 0.75
CA CYS A 118 13.94 -15.15 1.84
C CYS A 118 15.25 -15.84 1.41
N ASN A 119 15.32 -16.33 0.17
CA ASN A 119 16.56 -16.91 -0.37
C ASN A 119 17.67 -15.86 -0.53
N GLU A 120 17.33 -14.63 -0.93
CA GLU A 120 18.30 -13.53 -1.09
C GLU A 120 18.82 -13.00 0.27
N THR A 121 18.04 -13.16 1.34
CA THR A 121 18.36 -12.67 2.70
C THR A 121 18.82 -13.77 3.65
N ASP A 122 19.12 -14.97 3.13
CA ASP A 122 19.47 -16.17 3.91
C ASP A 122 18.47 -16.48 5.06
N PHE A 123 17.19 -16.17 4.84
CA PHE A 123 16.11 -16.42 5.78
C PHE A 123 15.39 -17.73 5.45
N THR A 124 15.08 -18.55 6.46
CA THR A 124 14.30 -19.79 6.26
C THR A 124 12.81 -19.57 6.50
N PRO A 125 11.96 -19.50 5.46
CA PRO A 125 10.53 -19.20 5.59
C PRO A 125 9.72 -20.36 6.18
N LEU A 126 8.44 -20.10 6.46
CA LEU A 126 7.45 -21.14 6.74
C LEU A 126 7.08 -21.91 5.47
N GLY A 127 6.52 -23.11 5.63
CA GLY A 127 5.99 -23.89 4.50
C GLY A 127 4.78 -23.23 3.85
N ASP A 128 4.53 -23.55 2.57
CA ASP A 128 3.48 -22.91 1.77
C ASP A 128 2.10 -22.98 2.41
N SER A 129 1.73 -24.13 2.98
CA SER A 129 0.45 -24.29 3.69
C SER A 129 0.28 -23.30 4.84
N SER A 130 1.35 -23.02 5.58
CA SER A 130 1.36 -22.04 6.66
C SER A 130 1.26 -20.62 6.13
N LEU A 131 2.00 -20.29 5.06
CA LEU A 131 1.94 -18.97 4.41
C LEU A 131 0.56 -18.68 3.81
N PHE A 132 -0.05 -19.66 3.14
CA PHE A 132 -1.44 -19.54 2.67
C PHE A 132 -2.43 -19.38 3.83
N THR A 133 -2.18 -20.03 4.97
CA THR A 133 -3.01 -19.88 6.17
C THR A 133 -2.90 -18.46 6.73
N ILE A 134 -1.69 -17.89 6.79
CA ILE A 134 -1.47 -16.49 7.18
C ILE A 134 -2.23 -15.56 6.22
N LEU A 135 -2.06 -15.72 4.91
CA LEU A 135 -2.75 -14.89 3.92
C LEU A 135 -4.28 -15.00 3.99
N LYS A 136 -4.80 -16.17 4.35
CA LYS A 136 -6.24 -16.40 4.56
C LYS A 136 -6.74 -15.75 5.84
N ALA A 137 -5.97 -15.81 6.93
CA ALA A 137 -6.30 -15.15 8.19
C ALA A 137 -6.29 -13.61 8.02
N CYS A 138 -5.29 -13.10 7.31
CA CYS A 138 -5.21 -11.71 6.86
C CYS A 138 -6.12 -11.48 5.64
N ALA A 139 -7.38 -11.93 5.67
CA ALA A 139 -8.26 -11.86 4.50
C ALA A 139 -8.43 -10.42 4.01
N SER A 140 -7.98 -10.18 2.78
CA SER A 140 -8.14 -8.93 2.04
C SER A 140 -9.27 -9.05 1.02
N SER A 141 -10.01 -7.97 0.79
CA SER A 141 -11.04 -7.95 -0.25
C SER A 141 -10.41 -8.08 -1.64
N LYS A 142 -11.13 -8.72 -2.57
CA LYS A 142 -10.75 -8.70 -3.99
C LYS A 142 -11.01 -7.30 -4.54
N ARG A 143 -10.11 -6.83 -5.40
CA ARG A 143 -10.26 -5.52 -6.06
C ARG A 143 -11.49 -5.53 -6.98
N THR A 144 -12.48 -4.73 -6.67
CA THR A 144 -13.70 -4.56 -7.48
C THR A 144 -13.73 -3.25 -8.27
N CYS A 145 -12.95 -2.24 -7.87
CA CYS A 145 -12.89 -0.95 -8.56
C CYS A 145 -11.63 -0.82 -9.44
N LEU A 146 -11.85 -0.35 -10.68
CA LEU A 146 -10.80 0.07 -11.60
C LEU A 146 -10.17 1.37 -11.05
N LYS A 147 -8.84 1.49 -11.15
CA LYS A 147 -8.13 2.72 -10.77
C LYS A 147 -8.42 3.79 -11.83
N GLY A 148 -8.14 5.06 -11.53
CA GLY A 148 -7.75 6.00 -12.60
C GLY A 148 -6.61 5.37 -13.38
N VAL A 149 -6.75 5.28 -14.70
CA VAL A 149 -5.77 4.59 -15.54
C VAL A 149 -4.50 5.45 -15.56
N ASP A 150 -3.39 4.90 -15.07
CA ASP A 150 -2.06 5.46 -15.31
C ASP A 150 -1.71 5.13 -16.76
N ASN A 151 -1.73 6.16 -17.60
CA ASN A 151 -1.55 6.01 -19.05
C ASN A 151 -0.18 5.41 -19.38
N ILE A 152 0.87 5.72 -18.61
CA ILE A 152 2.23 5.25 -18.90
C ILE A 152 2.36 3.76 -18.57
N ALA A 153 1.78 3.33 -17.45
CA ALA A 153 1.71 1.92 -17.13
C ALA A 153 0.83 1.12 -18.11
N GLU A 154 -0.24 1.73 -18.64
CA GLU A 154 -1.09 1.10 -19.65
C GLU A 154 -0.37 0.99 -20.99
N ASP A 155 0.25 2.07 -21.48
CA ASP A 155 1.05 2.09 -22.70
C ASP A 155 2.20 1.06 -22.63
N GLY A 156 2.92 1.01 -21.50
CA GLY A 156 3.92 -0.03 -21.26
C GLY A 156 3.33 -1.45 -21.28
N SER A 157 2.14 -1.65 -20.70
CA SER A 157 1.44 -2.94 -20.71
C SER A 157 1.00 -3.36 -22.12
N VAL A 158 0.52 -2.42 -22.94
CA VAL A 158 0.16 -2.60 -24.35
C VAL A 158 1.39 -2.88 -25.20
N ALA A 159 2.50 -2.19 -24.97
CA ALA A 159 3.77 -2.42 -25.64
C ALA A 159 4.28 -3.86 -25.46
N PHE A 160 4.15 -4.45 -24.27
CA PHE A 160 4.45 -5.87 -24.08
C PHE A 160 3.54 -6.79 -24.91
N GLU A 161 2.24 -6.48 -25.02
CA GLU A 161 1.33 -7.27 -25.86
C GLU A 161 1.66 -7.13 -27.35
N CYS A 162 2.10 -5.93 -27.78
CA CYS A 162 2.59 -5.68 -29.13
C CYS A 162 3.80 -6.58 -29.45
N LEU A 163 4.80 -6.63 -28.56
CA LEU A 163 5.97 -7.50 -28.72
C LEU A 163 5.58 -8.99 -28.75
N ILE A 164 4.67 -9.43 -27.88
CA ILE A 164 4.18 -10.83 -27.87
C ILE A 164 3.45 -11.17 -29.17
N SER A 165 2.64 -10.25 -29.68
CA SER A 165 1.94 -10.39 -30.96
C SER A 165 2.94 -10.47 -32.13
N LEU A 166 3.96 -9.62 -32.13
CA LEU A 166 5.03 -9.63 -33.13
C LEU A 166 5.80 -10.95 -33.14
N VAL A 167 6.20 -11.47 -31.98
CA VAL A 167 6.87 -12.78 -31.84
C VAL A 167 6.03 -13.91 -32.44
N SER A 168 4.70 -13.83 -32.29
CA SER A 168 3.78 -14.83 -32.84
C SER A 168 3.75 -14.82 -34.37
N LYS A 169 4.01 -13.67 -35.00
CA LYS A 169 4.07 -13.49 -36.46
C LYS A 169 5.40 -13.94 -37.09
N LEU A 170 6.47 -14.05 -36.31
CA LEU A 170 7.78 -14.44 -36.83
C LEU A 170 7.84 -15.94 -37.21
N THR A 171 8.57 -16.25 -38.27
CA THR A 171 8.75 -17.61 -38.82
C THR A 171 9.85 -18.40 -38.09
N LYS A 172 9.78 -18.46 -36.75
CA LYS A 172 10.69 -19.24 -35.88
C LYS A 172 9.99 -20.46 -35.29
N SER A 173 10.76 -21.37 -34.70
CA SER A 173 10.21 -22.57 -34.04
C SER A 173 9.26 -22.22 -32.90
N GLU A 174 8.26 -23.08 -32.66
CA GLU A 174 7.30 -22.88 -31.56
C GLU A 174 7.98 -22.91 -30.18
N GLU A 175 9.09 -23.64 -30.04
CA GLU A 175 9.90 -23.64 -28.82
C GLU A 175 10.55 -22.28 -28.58
N TRP A 176 11.13 -21.68 -29.63
CA TRP A 176 11.72 -20.34 -29.53
C TRP A 176 10.65 -19.29 -29.20
N LYS A 177 9.50 -19.32 -29.87
CA LYS A 177 8.38 -18.40 -29.58
C LYS A 177 7.93 -18.50 -28.13
N LYS A 178 7.74 -19.73 -27.61
CA LYS A 178 7.36 -19.96 -26.21
C LYS A 178 8.41 -19.40 -25.24
N SER A 179 9.69 -19.60 -25.53
CA SER A 179 10.79 -19.06 -24.73
C SER A 179 10.74 -17.53 -24.65
N ILE A 180 10.68 -16.84 -25.79
CA ILE A 180 10.63 -15.37 -25.84
C ILE A 180 9.37 -14.81 -25.19
N ILE A 181 8.20 -15.39 -25.49
CA ILE A 181 6.93 -14.97 -24.89
C ILE A 181 6.99 -15.14 -23.36
N SER A 182 7.64 -16.20 -22.86
CA SER A 182 7.85 -16.39 -21.43
C SER A 182 8.76 -15.30 -20.85
N LYS A 183 9.87 -14.95 -21.51
CA LYS A 183 10.75 -13.83 -21.09
C LYS A 183 9.99 -12.51 -21.02
N LEU A 184 9.21 -12.17 -22.05
CA LEU A 184 8.40 -10.95 -22.11
C LEU A 184 7.35 -10.91 -21.00
N LYS A 185 6.63 -12.02 -20.77
CA LYS A 185 5.64 -12.12 -19.68
C LYS A 185 6.29 -11.99 -18.31
N ASN A 186 7.44 -12.62 -18.09
CA ASN A 186 8.16 -12.54 -16.82
C ASN A 186 8.69 -11.12 -16.58
N SER A 187 9.20 -10.45 -17.61
CA SER A 187 9.62 -9.04 -17.55
C SER A 187 8.44 -8.11 -17.22
N LYS A 188 7.28 -8.32 -17.87
CA LYS A 188 6.04 -7.57 -17.56
C LYS A 188 5.59 -7.79 -16.12
N ILE A 189 5.63 -9.02 -15.61
CA ILE A 189 5.28 -9.33 -14.21
C ILE A 189 6.25 -8.63 -13.27
N TYR A 190 7.56 -8.76 -13.52
CA TYR A 190 8.62 -8.12 -12.74
C TYR A 190 8.41 -6.61 -12.60
N MET A 191 8.08 -5.92 -13.70
CA MET A 191 7.75 -4.50 -13.66
C MET A 191 6.51 -4.18 -12.83
N LYS A 192 5.45 -5.00 -12.91
CA LYS A 192 4.20 -4.78 -12.13
C LYS A 192 4.34 -5.09 -10.64
N THR A 193 5.26 -5.99 -10.25
CA THR A 193 5.36 -6.52 -8.89
C THR A 193 6.65 -6.13 -8.19
N ASP A 194 7.78 -6.63 -8.67
CA ASP A 194 9.02 -6.67 -7.91
C ASP A 194 9.80 -5.36 -8.04
N TYR A 195 9.82 -4.80 -9.24
CA TYR A 195 10.65 -3.63 -9.54
C TYR A 195 10.25 -2.40 -8.73
N LYS A 196 8.95 -2.24 -8.42
CA LYS A 196 8.42 -1.15 -7.60
C LYS A 196 8.65 -1.33 -6.09
N LEU A 197 9.31 -2.41 -5.66
CA LEU A 197 9.61 -2.61 -4.25
C LEU A 197 10.78 -1.72 -3.86
N HIS A 198 10.61 -0.94 -2.79
CA HIS A 198 11.68 -0.17 -2.14
C HIS A 198 12.86 -1.04 -1.67
N LYS A 199 12.73 -2.37 -1.72
CA LYS A 199 13.84 -3.30 -1.47
C LYS A 199 14.67 -3.61 -2.71
N VAL A 200 14.10 -3.47 -3.90
CA VAL A 200 14.76 -3.71 -5.19
C VAL A 200 15.38 -2.44 -5.74
N ILE A 201 14.72 -1.29 -5.57
CA ILE A 201 15.29 0.02 -5.88
C ILE A 201 15.82 0.60 -4.58
N GLN A 202 17.12 0.92 -4.54
CA GLN A 202 17.81 1.50 -3.39
C GLN A 202 18.41 2.86 -3.74
N LYS A 203 18.65 3.71 -2.73
CA LYS A 203 19.36 4.98 -2.91
C LYS A 203 20.73 4.77 -3.60
N GLU A 204 21.45 3.73 -3.22
CA GLU A 204 22.72 3.30 -3.81
C GLU A 204 22.71 1.77 -3.99
N ASP A 205 23.10 1.27 -5.18
CA ASP A 205 23.13 -0.16 -5.52
C ASP A 205 24.19 -0.43 -6.60
N GLU A 206 24.82 -1.60 -6.58
CA GLU A 206 25.81 -1.99 -7.59
C GLU A 206 25.17 -2.35 -8.94
N CYS A 207 23.85 -2.49 -9.01
CA CYS A 207 23.10 -2.61 -10.25
C CYS A 207 22.57 -1.26 -10.73
N ALA A 208 22.93 -0.87 -11.95
CA ALA A 208 22.51 0.39 -12.57
C ALA A 208 20.98 0.58 -12.65
N PHE A 209 20.20 -0.50 -12.70
CA PHE A 209 18.73 -0.42 -12.76
C PHE A 209 18.06 -0.32 -11.39
N HIS A 210 18.82 -0.59 -10.33
CA HIS A 210 18.37 -0.60 -8.93
C HIS A 210 18.86 0.63 -8.17
N CYS A 211 19.98 1.21 -8.59
CA CYS A 211 20.54 2.42 -8.03
C CYS A 211 19.76 3.66 -8.47
N GLN A 212 18.98 4.22 -7.56
CA GLN A 212 18.15 5.41 -7.79
C GLN A 212 18.98 6.63 -8.18
N LYS A 213 20.09 6.87 -7.46
CA LYS A 213 21.00 7.99 -7.71
C LYS A 213 21.61 7.94 -9.11
N TRP A 214 21.94 6.75 -9.60
CA TRP A 214 22.46 6.55 -10.95
C TRP A 214 21.37 6.66 -12.01
N ALA A 215 20.27 5.94 -11.83
CA ALA A 215 19.22 5.82 -12.84
C ALA A 215 18.42 7.12 -13.05
N LEU A 216 18.39 8.01 -12.05
CA LEU A 216 17.80 9.35 -12.16
C LEU A 216 18.80 10.44 -12.55
N SER A 217 20.10 10.13 -12.65
CA SER A 217 21.11 11.12 -13.02
C SER A 217 21.02 11.46 -14.51
N ASP A 218 20.97 12.76 -14.84
CA ASP A 218 21.11 13.21 -16.23
C ASP A 218 22.59 13.47 -16.57
N PRO A 219 23.22 12.65 -17.44
CA PRO A 219 24.59 12.89 -17.85
C PRO A 219 24.75 14.14 -18.72
N LYS A 220 23.68 14.72 -19.28
CA LYS A 220 23.74 15.91 -20.14
C LYS A 220 23.54 17.22 -19.38
N CYS A 221 23.03 17.17 -18.15
CA CYS A 221 22.69 18.35 -17.38
C CYS A 221 23.44 18.35 -16.04
N ASP A 222 24.44 19.23 -15.88
CA ASP A 222 25.31 19.22 -14.70
C ASP A 222 24.54 19.46 -13.39
N ILE A 223 23.43 20.22 -13.42
CA ILE A 223 22.58 20.46 -12.24
C ILE A 223 21.75 19.24 -11.81
N TYR A 224 21.49 18.31 -12.73
CA TYR A 224 20.74 17.08 -12.49
C TYR A 224 21.64 15.83 -12.51
N ARG A 225 22.96 16.03 -12.62
CA ARG A 225 23.93 14.95 -12.59
C ARG A 225 24.21 14.55 -11.15
N SER A 226 24.08 13.27 -10.87
CA SER A 226 24.47 12.67 -9.59
C SER A 226 25.62 11.68 -9.79
N THR A 227 26.54 11.63 -8.85
CA THR A 227 27.69 10.70 -8.89
C THR A 227 27.57 9.65 -7.79
N CYS A 228 27.83 8.40 -8.15
CA CYS A 228 27.92 7.30 -7.21
C CYS A 228 29.38 7.06 -6.81
N ALA A 229 29.61 6.65 -5.55
CA ALA A 229 30.95 6.30 -5.06
C ALA A 229 31.31 4.82 -5.33
N HIS A 230 30.38 4.05 -5.90
CA HIS A 230 30.50 2.64 -6.25
C HIS A 230 30.42 2.46 -7.77
N GLU A 231 30.88 1.30 -8.26
CA GLU A 231 30.76 0.90 -9.66
C GLU A 231 29.46 0.14 -9.91
N HIS A 232 28.89 0.31 -11.11
CA HIS A 232 27.65 -0.38 -11.51
C HIS A 232 27.95 -1.62 -12.36
N SER A 233 28.80 -2.51 -11.84
CA SER A 233 29.23 -3.72 -12.55
C SER A 233 28.23 -4.86 -12.48
N ASN A 234 27.28 -4.83 -11.54
CA ASN A 234 26.37 -5.95 -11.32
C ASN A 234 25.16 -5.88 -12.26
N THR A 235 24.85 -7.01 -12.87
CA THR A 235 23.69 -7.16 -13.75
C THR A 235 22.59 -7.94 -13.03
N CYS A 236 21.41 -7.33 -12.92
CA CYS A 236 20.23 -8.04 -12.42
C CYS A 236 19.63 -8.89 -13.54
N SER A 237 19.61 -10.21 -13.35
CA SER A 237 19.06 -11.17 -14.32
C SER A 237 17.61 -10.90 -14.69
N LYS A 238 16.78 -10.37 -13.76
CA LYS A 238 15.39 -9.98 -14.05
C LYS A 238 15.30 -8.69 -14.87
N CYS A 239 16.20 -7.73 -14.64
CA CYS A 239 16.23 -6.48 -15.41
C CYS A 239 16.73 -6.67 -16.84
N THR A 240 17.62 -7.65 -17.09
CA THR A 240 18.17 -7.92 -18.43
C THR A 240 17.23 -8.72 -19.33
N LEU A 241 16.20 -9.39 -18.77
CA LEU A 241 15.24 -10.21 -19.54
C LEU A 241 14.62 -9.50 -20.74
N LEU A 242 14.29 -8.21 -20.60
CA LEU A 242 13.74 -7.42 -21.69
C LEU A 242 14.77 -7.24 -22.81
N ASP A 243 15.97 -6.80 -22.47
CA ASP A 243 17.03 -6.51 -23.43
C ASP A 243 17.47 -7.80 -24.16
N GLU A 244 17.58 -8.92 -23.44
CA GLU A 244 17.85 -10.24 -24.02
C GLU A 244 16.75 -10.65 -25.01
N ALA A 245 15.48 -10.56 -24.61
CA ALA A 245 14.36 -10.92 -25.49
C ALA A 245 14.30 -10.02 -26.74
N VAL A 246 14.54 -8.72 -26.59
CA VAL A 246 14.55 -7.76 -27.69
C VAL A 246 15.69 -8.04 -28.66
N GLN A 247 16.89 -8.37 -28.18
CA GLN A 247 18.02 -8.74 -29.04
C GLN A 247 17.69 -9.99 -29.87
N GLU A 248 17.13 -11.02 -29.25
CA GLU A 248 16.71 -12.24 -29.96
C GLU A 248 15.60 -11.95 -30.98
N ILE A 249 14.63 -11.09 -30.65
CA ILE A 249 13.57 -10.66 -31.58
C ILE A 249 14.17 -9.92 -32.78
N LYS A 250 15.07 -8.96 -32.55
CA LYS A 250 15.73 -8.22 -33.64
C LYS A 250 16.52 -9.15 -34.55
N PHE A 251 17.26 -10.10 -33.99
CA PHE A 251 17.95 -11.11 -34.78
C PHE A 251 16.99 -11.99 -35.60
N ALA A 252 15.85 -12.37 -35.01
CA ALA A 252 14.84 -13.16 -35.70
C ALA A 252 14.11 -12.39 -36.81
N ILE A 253 13.95 -11.06 -36.68
CA ILE A 253 13.42 -10.20 -37.74
C ILE A 253 14.41 -10.14 -38.91
N GLU A 254 15.70 -9.95 -38.63
CA GLU A 254 16.74 -9.88 -39.64
C GLU A 254 16.87 -11.19 -40.44
N ASP A 255 16.80 -12.33 -39.75
CA ASP A 255 16.83 -13.66 -40.35
C ASP A 255 15.54 -14.03 -41.11
N SER A 256 14.44 -13.29 -40.93
CA SER A 256 13.19 -13.57 -41.63
C SER A 256 13.26 -13.18 -43.11
N GLU A 257 12.43 -13.77 -43.96
CA GLU A 257 12.26 -13.34 -45.37
C GLU A 257 11.10 -12.35 -45.54
N SER A 258 10.60 -11.76 -44.46
CA SER A 258 9.46 -10.85 -44.49
C SER A 258 9.79 -9.55 -45.24
N ASN A 259 8.84 -9.03 -46.02
CA ASN A 259 8.94 -7.68 -46.60
C ASN A 259 8.64 -6.59 -45.56
N ASP A 260 8.08 -6.94 -44.41
CA ASP A 260 7.64 -6.00 -43.36
C ASP A 260 8.71 -5.79 -42.27
N LYS A 261 9.98 -6.12 -42.53
CA LYS A 261 11.07 -6.01 -41.53
C LYS A 261 11.15 -4.62 -40.91
N ASP A 262 11.08 -3.58 -41.73
CA ASP A 262 11.18 -2.19 -41.27
C ASP A 262 10.04 -1.85 -40.30
N ILE A 263 8.82 -2.34 -40.59
CA ILE A 263 7.66 -2.17 -39.71
C ILE A 263 7.88 -2.91 -38.39
N PHE A 264 8.38 -4.14 -38.44
CA PHE A 264 8.69 -4.90 -37.23
C PHE A 264 9.77 -4.24 -36.37
N HIS A 265 10.82 -3.66 -36.98
CA HIS A 265 11.82 -2.90 -36.24
C HIS A 265 11.23 -1.64 -35.59
N GLN A 266 10.36 -0.92 -36.30
CA GLN A 266 9.65 0.24 -35.75
C GLN A 266 8.75 -0.14 -34.57
N ASP A 267 7.97 -1.22 -34.69
CA ASP A 267 7.11 -1.75 -33.63
C ASP A 267 7.93 -2.14 -32.40
N VAL A 268 9.07 -2.82 -32.60
CA VAL A 268 9.98 -3.19 -31.51
C VAL A 268 10.53 -1.93 -30.84
N ASP A 269 11.07 -0.98 -31.59
CA ASP A 269 11.68 0.23 -31.03
C ASP A 269 10.65 1.10 -30.30
N GLN A 270 9.44 1.24 -30.84
CA GLN A 270 8.34 1.95 -30.19
C GLN A 270 7.89 1.25 -28.90
N SER A 271 7.78 -0.08 -28.92
CA SER A 271 7.40 -0.85 -27.73
C SER A 271 8.47 -0.75 -26.64
N VAL A 272 9.75 -0.86 -27.02
CA VAL A 272 10.86 -0.73 -26.07
C VAL A 272 10.93 0.66 -25.46
N ARG A 273 10.65 1.73 -26.23
CA ARG A 273 10.57 3.09 -25.67
C ARG A 273 9.50 3.21 -24.58
N GLN A 274 8.27 2.79 -24.86
CA GLN A 274 7.15 2.83 -23.89
C GLN A 274 7.44 1.98 -22.65
N ILE A 275 8.03 0.80 -22.80
CA ILE A 275 8.40 -0.05 -21.66
C ILE A 275 9.50 0.63 -20.82
N LYS A 276 10.48 1.28 -21.45
CA LYS A 276 11.52 2.03 -20.72
C LYS A 276 10.95 3.26 -20.01
N GLU A 277 10.01 3.98 -20.63
CA GLU A 277 9.28 5.09 -19.99
C GLU A 277 8.51 4.61 -18.77
N TRP A 278 7.81 3.47 -18.87
CA TRP A 278 7.13 2.87 -17.73
C TRP A 278 8.10 2.46 -16.61
N ARG A 279 9.28 1.93 -16.94
CA ARG A 279 10.32 1.64 -15.94
C ARG A 279 10.79 2.91 -15.22
N SER A 280 11.08 3.96 -15.97
CA SER A 280 11.47 5.26 -15.41
C SER A 280 10.34 5.88 -14.57
N HIS A 281 9.08 5.69 -14.96
CA HIS A 281 7.91 6.11 -14.18
C HIS A 281 7.84 5.39 -12.82
N ILE A 282 8.08 4.07 -12.78
CA ILE A 282 8.15 3.31 -11.52
C ILE A 282 9.29 3.83 -10.63
N LEU A 283 10.48 4.03 -11.19
CA LEU A 283 11.65 4.52 -10.47
C LEU A 283 11.39 5.90 -9.83
N ARG A 284 10.80 6.82 -10.60
CA ARG A 284 10.43 8.15 -10.11
C ARG A 284 9.38 8.07 -8.99
N THR A 285 8.40 7.18 -9.11
CA THR A 285 7.38 6.95 -8.09
C THR A 285 8.02 6.49 -6.77
N VAL A 286 8.99 5.57 -6.82
CA VAL A 286 9.74 5.10 -5.64
C VAL A 286 10.54 6.24 -5.01
N ASN A 287 11.32 6.98 -5.80
CA ASN A 287 12.09 8.13 -5.31
C ASN A 287 11.20 9.19 -4.63
N GLN A 288 10.02 9.45 -5.18
CA GLN A 288 9.07 10.38 -4.58
C GLN A 288 8.46 9.84 -3.29
N ASP A 289 8.23 8.53 -3.19
CA ASP A 289 7.71 7.93 -1.96
C ASP A 289 8.75 7.99 -0.83
N ASP A 290 10.02 7.73 -1.15
CA ASP A 290 11.17 7.92 -0.27
C ASP A 290 11.24 9.36 0.24
N ALA A 291 11.17 10.35 -0.65
CA ALA A 291 11.21 11.77 -0.25
C ALA A 291 10.07 12.13 0.72
N ARG A 292 8.86 11.61 0.49
CA ARG A 292 7.73 11.78 1.42
C ARG A 292 7.98 11.09 2.75
N GLN A 293 8.54 9.88 2.76
CA GLN A 293 8.86 9.18 3.98
C GLN A 293 9.93 9.92 4.78
N ASP A 294 10.97 10.42 4.11
CA ASP A 294 12.02 11.23 4.71
C ASP A 294 11.39 12.45 5.41
N ILE A 295 10.55 13.23 4.71
CA ILE A 295 9.84 14.39 5.30
C ILE A 295 8.96 13.99 6.49
N LEU A 296 8.16 12.93 6.36
CA LEU A 296 7.26 12.48 7.43
C LEU A 296 8.03 12.01 8.66
N SER A 297 9.21 11.39 8.46
CA SER A 297 10.06 10.91 9.55
C SER A 297 10.80 12.04 10.27
N SER A 298 11.12 13.12 9.57
CA SER A 298 11.82 14.29 10.12
C SER A 298 10.88 15.43 10.54
N LEU A 299 9.56 15.24 10.42
CA LEU A 299 8.58 16.29 10.67
C LEU A 299 8.64 16.73 12.14
N THR A 300 8.72 18.04 12.39
CA THR A 300 8.68 18.60 13.74
C THR A 300 7.28 19.11 14.12
N SER A 301 7.07 19.43 15.40
CA SER A 301 5.76 19.90 15.90
C SER A 301 5.31 21.25 15.32
N ASN A 302 6.22 22.05 14.76
CA ASN A 302 5.92 23.31 14.08
C ASN A 302 5.82 23.17 12.54
N GLN A 303 5.89 21.95 12.01
CA GLN A 303 5.88 21.67 10.58
C GLN A 303 4.63 20.91 10.14
N THR A 304 4.29 21.03 8.85
CA THR A 304 3.24 20.22 8.21
C THR A 304 3.62 19.81 6.80
N LEU A 305 3.21 18.60 6.38
CA LEU A 305 3.25 18.17 5.00
C LEU A 305 1.87 18.35 4.37
N ILE A 306 1.79 19.14 3.31
CA ILE A 306 0.57 19.41 2.55
C ILE A 306 0.63 18.64 1.24
N ILE A 307 -0.33 17.74 1.04
CA ILE A 307 -0.51 16.98 -0.20
C ILE A 307 -1.78 17.50 -0.87
N MET A 308 -1.70 17.94 -2.12
CA MET A 308 -2.83 18.50 -2.85
C MET A 308 -3.02 17.86 -4.21
N ASP A 309 -4.27 17.66 -4.60
CA ASP A 309 -4.63 17.07 -5.89
C ASP A 309 -6.04 17.47 -6.34
N TRP A 310 -6.24 17.51 -7.66
CA TRP A 310 -7.56 17.59 -8.26
C TRP A 310 -8.15 16.20 -8.33
N ALA A 311 -9.25 15.98 -7.60
CA ALA A 311 -9.93 14.70 -7.67
C ALA A 311 -10.72 14.57 -8.98
N MET A 312 -10.87 13.33 -9.47
CA MET A 312 -11.72 13.03 -10.62
C MET A 312 -13.11 13.64 -10.43
N LYS A 313 -13.63 14.35 -11.44
CA LYS A 313 -14.90 15.09 -11.36
C LYS A 313 -15.98 14.28 -10.66
N TYR A 314 -16.58 14.87 -9.63
CA TYR A 314 -17.69 14.24 -8.93
C TYR A 314 -18.91 14.26 -9.84
N LEU A 315 -19.41 13.09 -10.23
CA LEU A 315 -20.65 12.93 -10.98
C LEU A 315 -21.79 12.73 -9.97
N PRO A 316 -22.67 13.73 -9.73
CA PRO A 316 -23.80 13.55 -8.83
C PRO A 316 -24.72 12.47 -9.40
N GLN A 317 -25.03 11.43 -8.61
CA GLN A 317 -26.04 10.45 -9.01
C GLN A 317 -27.43 11.11 -8.96
N MET A 318 -28.04 11.32 -10.12
CA MET A 318 -29.40 11.84 -10.23
C MET A 318 -30.39 10.69 -10.55
N TYR A 319 -31.53 10.66 -9.85
CA TYR A 319 -32.58 9.64 -10.07
C TYR A 319 -33.19 9.69 -11.49
N ARG A 320 -33.15 10.86 -12.16
CA ARG A 320 -33.52 11.08 -13.56
C ARG A 320 -32.63 12.17 -14.16
N GLU A 321 -31.98 11.91 -15.28
CA GLU A 321 -31.18 12.89 -16.03
C GLU A 321 -31.91 13.31 -17.31
N LYS A 322 -31.85 14.60 -17.67
CA LYS A 322 -32.46 15.09 -18.92
C LYS A 322 -31.52 14.81 -20.10
N MET A 323 -32.09 14.53 -21.26
CA MET A 323 -31.35 14.21 -22.50
C MET A 323 -30.43 15.36 -22.96
N THR A 324 -30.73 16.61 -22.58
CA THR A 324 -29.92 17.81 -22.86
C THR A 324 -28.65 17.89 -22.02
N ASP A 325 -28.58 17.20 -20.89
CA ASP A 325 -27.41 17.22 -20.01
C ASP A 325 -26.27 16.35 -20.57
N TRP A 326 -26.49 15.62 -21.68
CA TRP A 326 -25.58 14.60 -22.22
C TRP A 326 -24.37 15.15 -23.00
N PHE A 327 -24.32 16.44 -23.31
CA PHE A 327 -23.25 17.06 -24.11
C PHE A 327 -22.44 18.07 -23.30
N GLY A 328 -21.42 17.60 -22.59
CA GLY A 328 -20.44 18.42 -21.88
C GLY A 328 -19.73 17.62 -20.79
N GLN A 329 -18.49 18.00 -20.45
CA GLN A 329 -17.70 17.35 -19.39
C GLN A 329 -18.41 17.41 -18.03
N LYS A 330 -19.32 16.46 -17.77
CA LYS A 330 -20.14 16.39 -16.56
C LYS A 330 -19.27 16.29 -15.30
N GLY A 331 -19.79 16.87 -14.23
CA GLY A 331 -19.30 16.68 -12.87
C GLY A 331 -18.67 17.92 -12.25
N MET A 332 -18.80 18.01 -10.93
CA MET A 332 -18.29 19.13 -10.14
C MET A 332 -16.79 18.98 -9.95
N HIS A 333 -16.06 20.09 -10.12
CA HIS A 333 -14.64 20.13 -9.81
C HIS A 333 -14.48 20.12 -8.30
N TRP A 334 -13.52 19.34 -7.83
CA TRP A 334 -13.18 19.33 -6.43
C TRP A 334 -11.70 19.11 -6.24
N HIS A 335 -11.14 19.91 -5.35
CA HIS A 335 -9.74 19.88 -5.00
C HIS A 335 -9.63 19.39 -3.56
N VAL A 336 -8.70 18.47 -3.34
CA VAL A 336 -8.46 17.88 -2.02
C VAL A 336 -7.08 18.31 -1.56
N THR A 337 -6.99 18.79 -0.34
CA THR A 337 -5.72 19.13 0.31
C THR A 337 -5.65 18.45 1.66
N VAL A 338 -4.64 17.62 1.87
CA VAL A 338 -4.40 16.89 3.12
C VAL A 338 -3.18 17.47 3.80
N CYS A 339 -3.36 18.02 4.98
CA CYS A 339 -2.28 18.53 5.82
C CYS A 339 -1.97 17.50 6.91
N ILE A 340 -0.75 16.98 6.93
CA ILE A 340 -0.24 16.02 7.91
C ILE A 340 0.67 16.77 8.87
N PHE A 341 0.49 16.59 10.18
CA PHE A 341 1.24 17.30 11.24
C PHE A 341 1.34 16.41 12.48
N LEU A 342 2.23 16.73 13.41
CA LEU A 342 2.36 16.00 14.68
C LEU A 342 1.46 16.63 15.75
N ASP A 343 0.81 15.80 16.56
CA ASP A 343 0.14 16.26 17.78
C ASP A 343 1.12 16.48 18.95
N GLU A 344 0.61 16.89 20.10
CA GLU A 344 1.40 17.15 21.31
C GLU A 344 2.17 15.92 21.81
N GLN A 345 1.75 14.72 21.42
CA GLN A 345 2.39 13.44 21.78
C GLN A 345 3.37 12.97 20.70
N GLY A 346 3.61 13.79 19.67
CA GLY A 346 4.46 13.46 18.53
C GLY A 346 3.83 12.43 17.59
N GLN A 347 2.52 12.20 17.66
CA GLN A 347 1.83 11.26 16.77
C GLN A 347 1.32 11.97 15.50
N PRO A 348 1.47 11.36 14.32
CA PRO A 348 0.98 11.95 13.08
C PRO A 348 -0.55 12.02 13.07
N LYS A 349 -1.06 13.23 12.84
CA LYS A 349 -2.46 13.56 12.58
C LYS A 349 -2.58 14.16 11.19
N HIS A 350 -3.80 14.15 10.65
CA HIS A 350 -4.09 14.83 9.40
C HIS A 350 -5.37 15.65 9.49
N LYS A 351 -5.45 16.68 8.66
CA LYS A 351 -6.65 17.46 8.37
C LYS A 351 -6.85 17.51 6.87
N THR A 352 -8.06 17.22 6.41
CA THR A 352 -8.41 17.25 5.00
C THR A 352 -9.32 18.44 4.71
N PHE A 353 -8.96 19.22 3.70
CA PHE A 353 -9.73 20.30 3.13
C PHE A 353 -10.24 19.85 1.76
N THR A 354 -11.55 19.95 1.55
CA THR A 354 -12.18 19.62 0.28
C THR A 354 -12.91 20.85 -0.23
N HIS A 355 -12.43 21.39 -1.34
CA HIS A 355 -13.05 22.55 -2.00
C HIS A 355 -13.91 22.07 -3.16
N LEU A 356 -15.21 22.34 -3.11
CA LEU A 356 -16.15 22.01 -4.18
C LEU A 356 -16.37 23.26 -5.04
N LEU A 357 -16.16 23.14 -6.34
CA LEU A 357 -16.11 24.25 -7.28
C LEU A 357 -16.98 23.90 -8.50
N ASP A 358 -17.96 24.75 -8.81
CA ASP A 358 -18.93 24.51 -9.86
C ASP A 358 -18.33 24.71 -11.26
N GLN A 359 -17.81 25.92 -11.53
CA GLN A 359 -17.15 26.27 -12.79
C GLN A 359 -15.81 26.95 -12.53
N VAL A 360 -14.77 26.14 -12.39
CA VAL A 360 -13.40 26.64 -12.22
C VAL A 360 -12.52 26.07 -13.31
N LYS A 361 -11.66 26.92 -13.87
CA LYS A 361 -10.55 26.44 -14.69
C LYS A 361 -9.52 25.84 -13.75
N GLN A 362 -9.11 24.59 -14.00
CA GLN A 362 -8.04 23.93 -13.24
C GLN A 362 -6.68 24.50 -13.68
N ASP A 363 -6.42 25.76 -13.34
CA ASP A 363 -5.17 26.45 -13.61
C ASP A 363 -4.44 26.81 -12.31
N TYR A 364 -3.27 27.41 -12.46
CA TYR A 364 -2.42 27.78 -11.32
C TYR A 364 -3.11 28.78 -10.39
N PHE A 365 -3.93 29.69 -10.92
CA PHE A 365 -4.57 30.72 -10.12
C PHE A 365 -5.60 30.10 -9.17
N ALA A 366 -6.37 29.12 -9.66
CA ALA A 366 -7.25 28.33 -8.81
C ALA A 366 -6.46 27.61 -7.71
N VAL A 367 -5.38 26.90 -8.06
CA VAL A 367 -4.55 26.18 -7.09
C VAL A 367 -3.98 27.10 -6.02
N VAL A 368 -3.39 28.24 -6.40
CA VAL A 368 -2.84 29.24 -5.47
C VAL A 368 -3.92 29.75 -4.51
N SER A 369 -5.11 30.09 -5.03
CA SER A 369 -6.22 30.59 -4.21
C SER A 369 -6.70 29.56 -3.19
N LEU A 370 -6.76 28.28 -3.58
CA LEU A 370 -7.16 27.18 -2.71
C LEU A 370 -6.10 26.88 -1.65
N LEU A 371 -4.83 26.96 -2.03
CA LEU A 371 -3.70 26.82 -1.12
C LEU A 371 -3.69 27.96 -0.09
N GLU A 372 -3.85 29.22 -0.52
CA GLU A 372 -3.92 30.38 0.36
C GLU A 372 -5.04 30.21 1.40
N HIS A 373 -6.26 29.88 0.95
CA HIS A 373 -7.37 29.59 1.85
C HIS A 373 -7.02 28.47 2.86
N THR A 374 -6.39 27.40 2.38
CA THR A 374 -6.00 26.27 3.22
C THR A 374 -4.99 26.68 4.28
N LEU A 375 -3.95 27.42 3.91
CA LEU A 375 -2.91 27.89 4.82
C LEU A 375 -3.46 28.87 5.86
N VAL A 376 -4.28 29.85 5.44
CA VAL A 376 -4.92 30.80 6.37
C VAL A 376 -5.81 30.07 7.36
N THR A 377 -6.59 29.09 6.90
CA THR A 377 -7.47 28.30 7.77
C THR A 377 -6.65 27.41 8.71
N LEU A 378 -5.59 26.78 8.19
CA LEU A 378 -4.70 25.94 8.97
C LEU A 378 -4.00 26.75 10.06
N LYS A 379 -3.51 27.96 9.77
CA LYS A 379 -2.86 28.84 10.75
C LYS A 379 -3.80 29.26 11.88
N LYS A 380 -5.06 29.56 11.55
CA LYS A 380 -6.10 29.88 12.53
C LYS A 380 -6.39 28.70 13.46
N GLN A 381 -6.42 27.48 12.92
CA GLN A 381 -6.72 26.27 13.68
C GLN A 381 -5.52 25.73 14.46
N LEU A 382 -4.31 25.88 13.91
CA LEU A 382 -3.04 25.37 14.44
C LEU A 382 -1.97 26.48 14.41
N PRO A 383 -2.02 27.43 15.37
CA PRO A 383 -1.13 28.60 15.36
C PRO A 383 0.36 28.26 15.50
N HIS A 384 0.68 27.08 16.06
CA HIS A 384 2.05 26.60 16.24
C HIS A 384 2.73 26.17 14.93
N ILE A 385 1.96 25.85 13.88
CA ILE A 385 2.53 25.50 12.57
C ILE A 385 3.17 26.76 11.98
N GLN A 386 4.46 26.66 11.70
CA GLN A 386 5.27 27.71 11.11
C GLN A 386 5.70 27.33 9.71
N GLU A 387 6.05 26.07 9.44
CA GLU A 387 6.60 25.64 8.15
C GLU A 387 5.70 24.61 7.46
N ALA A 388 5.68 24.61 6.13
CA ALA A 388 4.90 23.68 5.33
C ALA A 388 5.72 23.16 4.14
N PHE A 389 5.76 21.83 4.02
CA PHE A 389 6.22 21.12 2.84
C PHE A 389 5.04 20.90 1.92
N ILE A 390 5.20 21.14 0.62
CA ILE A 390 4.10 21.02 -0.34
C ILE A 390 4.44 19.94 -1.35
N ARG A 391 3.48 19.04 -1.57
CA ARG A 391 3.51 18.00 -2.59
C ARG A 391 2.23 18.05 -3.43
N SER A 392 2.37 17.97 -4.73
CA SER A 392 1.26 17.90 -5.69
C SER A 392 1.64 17.02 -6.88
N ASP A 393 0.71 16.81 -7.82
CA ASP A 393 1.03 16.17 -9.10
C ASP A 393 1.76 17.11 -10.08
N ASN A 394 2.11 16.61 -11.27
CA ASN A 394 2.78 17.41 -12.31
C ASN A 394 1.83 18.18 -13.23
N ALA A 395 0.53 18.22 -12.92
CA ALA A 395 -0.39 18.91 -13.83
C ALA A 395 0.08 20.36 -13.98
N GLY A 396 -0.05 20.92 -15.18
CA GLY A 396 0.48 22.26 -15.49
C GLY A 396 -0.10 23.39 -14.62
N CYS A 397 -1.17 23.12 -13.87
CA CYS A 397 -1.68 24.03 -12.83
C CYS A 397 -0.80 24.08 -11.57
N TYR A 398 -0.13 22.98 -11.23
CA TYR A 398 0.85 22.92 -10.14
C TYR A 398 2.27 23.22 -10.64
N HIS A 399 2.62 22.71 -11.83
CA HIS A 399 3.96 22.83 -12.39
C HIS A 399 4.07 23.93 -13.45
N CYS A 400 4.03 25.20 -13.02
CA CYS A 400 4.30 26.34 -13.89
C CYS A 400 4.99 27.48 -13.15
N GLY A 401 5.74 28.31 -13.88
CA GLY A 401 6.47 29.44 -13.29
C GLY A 401 5.58 30.37 -12.46
N ASN A 402 4.34 30.59 -12.89
CA ASN A 402 3.40 31.45 -12.16
C ASN A 402 3.05 30.89 -10.77
N MET A 403 2.89 29.58 -10.63
CA MET A 403 2.70 28.93 -9.33
C MET A 403 3.89 29.21 -8.41
N TRP A 404 5.11 29.07 -8.94
CA TRP A 404 6.34 29.22 -8.18
C TRP A 404 6.57 30.66 -7.74
N PHE A 405 6.30 31.64 -8.61
CA PHE A 405 6.35 33.06 -8.24
C PHE A 405 5.32 33.40 -7.17
N SER A 406 4.11 32.84 -7.28
CA SER A 406 3.02 33.08 -6.33
C SER A 406 3.30 32.50 -4.94
N MET A 407 4.14 31.46 -4.81
CA MET A 407 4.49 30.88 -3.50
C MET A 407 5.12 31.92 -2.56
N ARG A 408 5.86 32.90 -3.09
CA ARG A 408 6.45 33.97 -2.29
C ARG A 408 5.39 34.90 -1.68
N ASP A 409 4.29 35.11 -2.39
CA ASP A 409 3.20 35.95 -1.89
C ASP A 409 2.33 35.17 -0.90
N VAL A 410 2.07 33.89 -1.20
CA VAL A 410 1.37 32.97 -0.29
C VAL A 410 2.13 32.79 1.03
N SER A 411 3.47 32.77 0.99
CA SER A 411 4.32 32.70 2.20
C SER A 411 4.38 34.00 3.01
N ASN A 412 3.77 35.10 2.57
CA ASN A 412 3.65 36.29 3.42
C ASN A 412 2.52 36.14 4.45
N PHE A 413 1.53 35.27 4.18
CA PHE A 413 0.37 35.07 5.07
C PHE A 413 0.63 34.10 6.22
N MET A 414 1.74 33.36 6.15
CA MET A 414 2.17 32.35 7.11
C MET A 414 3.69 32.42 7.06
N ILE A 415 4.44 32.53 8.17
CA ILE A 415 5.93 32.48 8.17
C ILE A 415 6.40 31.06 7.79
N VAL A 416 5.92 30.55 6.66
CA VAL A 416 6.10 29.25 6.07
C VAL A 416 7.18 29.44 5.02
N VAL A 417 8.38 29.00 5.37
CA VAL A 417 9.41 28.76 4.38
C VAL A 417 8.98 27.50 3.62
N THR A 418 8.66 27.65 2.33
CA THR A 418 8.55 26.50 1.43
C THR A 418 9.96 25.96 1.23
N THR A 419 10.33 24.94 2.01
CA THR A 419 11.71 24.43 2.03
C THR A 419 11.98 23.51 0.84
N THR A 420 10.99 22.70 0.43
CA THR A 420 11.06 21.82 -0.74
C THR A 420 9.68 21.66 -1.37
N TYR A 421 9.65 21.70 -2.71
CA TYR A 421 8.49 21.41 -3.54
C TYR A 421 8.86 20.24 -4.44
N ASP A 422 8.48 19.03 -4.04
CA ASP A 422 8.80 17.82 -4.79
C ASP A 422 7.72 17.58 -5.84
N ILE A 423 8.12 17.73 -7.10
CA ILE A 423 7.25 17.58 -8.27
C ILE A 423 7.19 16.11 -8.66
N ILE A 424 5.97 15.64 -8.96
CA ILE A 424 5.79 14.32 -9.55
C ILE A 424 6.24 14.40 -11.00
N ASP A 425 7.28 13.69 -11.41
CA ASP A 425 7.59 13.52 -12.83
C ASP A 425 6.77 12.32 -13.35
N PHE A 426 5.80 12.57 -14.24
CA PHE A 426 5.02 11.50 -14.91
C PHE A 426 5.79 10.88 -16.05
#